data_AF-A0A956X0I3-F1
#
_entry.id   AF-A0A956X0I3-F1
#
_cell.length_a   1.000
_cell.length_b   1.000
_cell.length_c   1.000
_cell.angle_alpha   90.00
_cell.angle_beta   90.00
_cell.angle_gamma   90.00
#
_symmetry.space_group_name_H-M   'P 1'
#
loop_
_entity.id
_entity.type
_entity.pdbx_description
1 polymer ?
#
loop_
_entity_poly.entity_id
_entity_poly.type
_entity_poly.pdbx_seq_one_letter_code
_entity_poly.pdbx_strand_id
1 'polypeptide(L)' 'CLRLLDASADECVMIEDSGRNLQPAAALGMVTVLVDGSPDDRADYHIDAILELGPVIDAICAGGACE' A
#
# COMPACT_ATOMS: atom_id res chain seq x y z
N CYS A 1 -9.21 6.01 10.15
CA CYS A 1 -9.64 5.97 8.74
C CYS A 1 -10.44 4.71 8.44
N LEU A 2 -9.94 3.49 8.68
CA LEU A 2 -10.68 2.23 8.43
C LEU A 2 -12.12 2.20 8.97
N ARG A 3 -12.33 2.55 10.25
CA ARG A 3 -13.68 2.65 10.84
C ARG A 3 -14.62 3.66 10.18
N LEU A 4 -14.09 4.67 9.49
CA LEU A 4 -14.91 5.64 8.73
C LEU A 4 -15.31 5.10 7.36
N LEU A 5 -14.52 4.18 6.82
CA LEU A 5 -14.73 3.52 5.53
C LEU A 5 -15.49 2.19 5.66
N ASP A 6 -15.70 1.72 6.89
CA ASP A 6 -16.21 0.38 7.20
C ASP A 6 -15.44 -0.74 6.48
N ALA A 7 -14.12 -0.57 6.37
CA ALA A 7 -13.21 -1.50 5.69
C ALA A 7 -12.27 -2.18 6.70
N SER A 8 -11.89 -3.42 6.40
CA SER A 8 -10.80 -4.11 7.07
C SER A 8 -9.44 -3.69 6.49
N ALA A 9 -8.36 -4.03 7.19
CA ALA A 9 -7.03 -3.59 6.79
C ALA A 9 -6.52 -4.29 5.51
N ASP A 10 -6.91 -5.55 5.31
CA ASP A 10 -6.62 -6.37 4.13
C ASP A 10 -7.38 -5.91 2.87
N GLU A 11 -8.41 -5.07 3.03
CA GLU A 11 -9.12 -4.39 1.92
C GLU A 11 -8.47 -3.04 1.57
N CYS A 12 -7.40 -2.63 2.26
CA CYS A 12 -6.80 -1.31 2.15
C CYS A 12 -5.34 -1.35 1.69
N VAL A 13 -4.99 -0.36 0.86
CA VAL A 13 -3.62 -0.10 0.42
C VAL A 13 -3.16 1.25 0.99
N MET A 14 -2.00 1.28 1.65
CA MET A 14 -1.36 2.51 2.11
C MET A 14 -0.29 2.93 1.09
N ILE A 15 -0.38 4.17 0.61
CA ILE A 15 0.54 4.73 -0.37
C ILE A 15 1.21 5.96 0.25
N GLU A 16 2.53 5.94 0.40
CA GLU A 16 3.31 7.00 1.08
C GLU A 16 4.66 7.20 0.40
N ASP A 17 5.29 8.35 0.65
CA ASP A 17 6.64 8.69 0.16
C ASP A 17 7.75 8.37 1.18
N SER A 18 7.37 8.03 2.41
CA SER A 18 8.30 7.74 3.49
C SER A 18 7.99 6.40 4.16
N GLY A 19 8.97 5.49 4.18
CA GLY A 19 8.80 4.16 4.77
C GLY A 19 8.39 4.17 6.25
N ARG A 20 8.76 5.22 7.01
CA ARG A 20 8.34 5.38 8.40
C ARG A 20 6.82 5.47 8.57
N ASN A 21 6.12 6.02 7.56
CA ASN A 21 4.67 6.18 7.57
C ASN A 21 3.96 4.88 7.15
N LEU A 22 4.67 3.98 6.45
CA LEU A 22 4.17 2.66 6.05
C LEU A 22 4.19 1.64 7.19
N GLN A 23 5.13 1.76 8.14
CA GLN A 23 5.28 0.79 9.24
C GLN A 23 3.98 0.56 10.04
N PRO A 24 3.22 1.59 10.45
CA PRO A 24 1.95 1.37 11.13
C PRO A 24 0.89 0.68 10.27
N ALA A 25 0.87 0.94 8.95
CA ALA A 25 -0.08 0.32 8.03
C ALA A 25 0.23 -1.16 7.81
N ALA A 26 1.50 -1.50 7.62
CA ALA A 26 1.97 -2.89 7.54
C ALA A 26 1.63 -3.67 8.83
N ALA A 27 1.81 -3.06 10.01
CA ALA A 27 1.45 -3.68 11.28
C ALA A 27 -0.06 -3.95 11.46
N LEU A 28 -0.91 -3.27 10.69
CA LEU A 28 -2.35 -3.51 10.63
C LEU A 28 -2.75 -4.58 9.60
N GLY A 29 -1.84 -5.02 8.73
CA GLY A 29 -2.11 -5.97 7.65
C GLY A 29 -2.54 -5.34 6.33
N MET A 30 -2.32 -4.03 6.15
CA MET A 30 -2.51 -3.37 4.85
C MET A 30 -1.38 -3.71 3.88
N VAL A 31 -1.68 -3.71 2.60
CA VAL A 31 -0.65 -3.66 1.55
C VAL A 31 -0.02 -2.27 1.52
N THR A 32 1.30 -2.18 1.39
CA THR A 32 2.07 -0.93 1.43
C THR A 32 2.77 -0.64 0.11
N VAL A 33 2.66 0.60 -0.35
CA VAL A 33 3.30 1.10 -1.58
C VAL A 33 4.15 2.33 -1.22
N LEU A 34 5.46 2.24 -1.47
CA LEU A 34 6.39 3.35 -1.31
C LEU A 34 6.58 4.07 -2.66
N VAL A 35 6.41 5.39 -2.66
CA VAL A 35 6.53 6.25 -3.85
C VAL A 35 7.75 7.15 -3.72
N ASP A 36 8.70 7.08 -4.66
CA ASP A 36 9.91 7.94 -4.66
C ASP A 36 10.69 7.94 -3.32
N GLY A 37 10.63 6.81 -2.61
CA GLY A 37 11.25 6.64 -1.30
C GLY A 37 12.60 5.94 -1.35
N SER A 38 13.22 5.77 -0.18
CA SER A 38 14.46 4.98 -0.08
C SER A 38 14.20 3.52 -0.48
N PRO A 39 15.02 2.90 -1.35
CA PRO A 39 14.88 1.48 -1.67
C PRO A 39 15.21 0.57 -0.47
N ASP A 40 15.85 1.10 0.57
CA ASP A 40 16.14 0.37 1.81
C ASP A 40 14.94 0.36 2.78
N ASP A 41 13.94 1.23 2.57
CA ASP A 41 12.72 1.22 3.37
C ASP A 41 11.86 0.02 2.98
N ARG A 42 11.24 -0.64 3.97
CA ARG A 42 10.38 -1.79 3.70
C ARG A 42 8.99 -1.36 3.21
N ALA A 43 8.59 -1.85 2.05
CA ALA A 43 7.23 -1.83 1.51
C ALA A 43 6.95 -3.11 0.70
N ASP A 44 5.68 -3.42 0.45
CA ASP A 44 5.30 -4.54 -0.43
C ASP A 44 5.57 -4.20 -1.90
N TYR A 45 5.40 -2.94 -2.27
CA TYR A 45 5.69 -2.40 -3.59
C TYR A 45 6.46 -1.09 -3.51
N HIS A 46 7.33 -0.88 -4.51
CA HIS A 46 8.05 0.38 -4.72
C HIS A 46 7.72 0.89 -6.12
N ILE A 47 7.40 2.18 -6.22
CA ILE A 47 7.18 2.87 -7.49
C ILE A 47 7.92 4.22 -7.47
N ASP A 48 8.35 4.68 -8.65
CA ASP A 48 9.09 5.94 -8.75
C ASP A 48 8.13 7.14 -8.80
N ALA A 49 6.90 6.93 -9.28
CA ALA A 49 5.89 7.97 -9.36
C ALA A 49 4.48 7.42 -9.11
N ILE A 50 3.62 8.23 -8.49
CA ILE A 50 2.22 7.85 -8.19
C ILE A 50 1.41 7.46 -9.43
N LEU A 51 1.79 7.93 -10.62
CA LEU A 51 1.15 7.59 -11.89
C LEU A 51 1.33 6.11 -12.27
N GLU A 52 2.27 5.40 -11.64
CA GLU A 52 2.56 3.99 -11.86
C GLU A 52 1.72 3.06 -10.96
N LEU A 53 0.84 3.63 -10.12
CA LEU A 53 0.05 2.88 -9.15
C LEU A 53 -0.96 1.91 -9.80
N GLY A 54 -1.49 2.23 -10.98
CA GLY A 54 -2.53 1.43 -11.64
C GLY A 54 -2.16 -0.06 -11.78
N PRO A 55 -1.04 -0.40 -12.43
CA PRO A 55 -0.56 -1.78 -12.52
C PRO A 55 -0.33 -2.47 -11.18
N VAL A 56 0.05 -1.73 -10.12
CA VAL A 56 0.23 -2.28 -8.77
C VAL A 56 -1.11 -2.70 -8.19
N ILE A 57 -2.14 -1.87 -8.33
CA ILE A 57 -3.50 -2.20 -7.88
C ILE A 57 -4.03 -3.41 -8.63
N ASP A 58 -3.84 -3.48 -9.96
CA ASP A 58 -4.25 -4.64 -10.75
C ASP A 58 -3.61 -5.95 -10.25
N ALA A 59 -2.31 -5.90 -9.89
CA ALA A 59 -1.59 -7.04 -9.35
C ALA A 59 -2.10 -7.46 -7.96
N ILE A 60 -2.43 -6.50 -7.09
CA ILE A 60 -3.02 -6.75 -5.76
C ILE A 60 -4.41 -7.40 -5.92
N CYS A 61 -5.25 -6.86 -6.79
CA CYS A 61 -6.60 -7.37 -7.04
C CYS A 61 -6.59 -8.77 -7.64
N ALA A 62 -5.67 -9.08 -8.56
CA ALA A 62 -5.50 -10.42 -9.12
C ALA A 62 -5.11 -11.47 -8.07
N GLY A 63 -4.58 -11.05 -6.92
CA GLY A 63 -4.24 -11.89 -5.77
C GLY A 63 -5.37 -12.15 -4.77
N GLY A 64 -6.57 -11.57 -4.98
CA GLY A 64 -7.76 -11.84 -4.16
C GLY A 64 -8.21 -10.72 -3.21
N ALA A 65 -7.66 -9.49 -3.32
CA ALA A 65 -7.98 -8.37 -2.43
C ALA A 65 -9.08 -7.40 -2.93
N CYS A 66 -9.66 -7.66 -4.11
CA CYS A 66 -10.63 -6.75 -4.75
C CYS A 66 -11.85 -7.49 -5.31
N GLU A 67 -12.48 -8.35 -4.51
CA GLU A 67 -13.81 -8.91 -4.79
C GLU A 67 -14.92 -8.14 -4.07
#